data_AF-A0A497ASV1-F1
#
_entry.id   AF-A0A497ASV1-F1
#
_cell.length_a   1.000
_cell.length_b   1.000
_cell.length_c   1.000
_cell.angle_alpha   90.00
_cell.angle_beta   90.00
_cell.angle_gamma   90.00
#
_symmetry.space_group_name_H-M   'P 1'
#
loop_
_entity.id
_entity.type
_entity.pdbx_description
1 polymer ?
#
loop_
_entity_poly.entity_id
_entity_poly.type
_entity_poly.pdbx_seq_one_letter_code
_entity_poly.pdbx_strand_id
1 'polypeptide(L)'
;AMGDDFITPFVYRWGMVGYAFLALGLLNAVFFLSLSRPRFVLRAIGVGFLVNVVVGFLLSRIVVYYYSVFGLVAGGIVFGLLSTWYAWRVMDELDYYYYSSY
;
A
#
# COMPACT_ATOMS: atom_id res chain seq x y z
N ALA A 1 21.42 12.93 -25.99
CA ALA A 1 20.56 13.07 -24.80
C ALA A 1 19.13 13.39 -25.24
N MET A 2 18.49 12.49 -26.02
CA MET A 2 17.16 12.72 -26.60
C MET A 2 16.23 11.50 -26.41
N GLY A 3 16.62 10.56 -25.53
CA GLY A 3 15.84 9.33 -25.24
C GLY A 3 15.24 9.29 -23.83
N ASP A 4 15.75 10.14 -22.95
CA ASP A 4 15.48 10.21 -21.52
C ASP A 4 14.33 11.18 -21.17
N ASP A 5 13.99 12.10 -22.08
CA ASP A 5 12.90 13.07 -21.91
C ASP A 5 11.52 12.43 -21.74
N PHE A 6 11.30 11.22 -22.27
CA PHE A 6 10.01 10.54 -22.20
C PHE A 6 9.84 9.65 -20.96
N ILE A 7 10.95 9.19 -20.40
CA ILE A 7 10.97 8.19 -19.33
C ILE A 7 10.62 8.84 -17.99
N THR A 8 11.25 9.98 -17.72
CA THR A 8 11.06 10.75 -16.48
C THR A 8 9.59 11.16 -16.24
N PRO A 9 8.87 11.77 -17.20
CA PRO A 9 7.47 12.14 -16.99
C PRO A 9 6.54 10.91 -16.91
N PHE A 10 6.88 9.80 -17.56
CA PHE A 10 6.12 8.55 -17.43
C PHE A 10 6.23 7.98 -16.01
N VAL A 11 7.45 7.82 -15.50
CA VAL A 11 7.73 7.32 -14.15
C VAL A 11 7.12 8.25 -13.09
N TYR A 12 7.21 9.56 -13.28
CA TYR A 12 6.64 10.54 -12.36
C TYR A 12 5.12 10.40 -12.20
N ARG A 13 4.38 10.28 -13.31
CA ARG A 13 2.90 10.14 -13.28
C ARG A 13 2.46 8.86 -12.58
N TRP A 14 3.07 7.73 -12.89
CA TRP A 14 2.76 6.46 -12.24
C TRP A 14 3.22 6.42 -10.78
N GLY A 15 4.37 7.04 -10.49
CA GLY A 15 4.88 7.20 -9.13
C GLY A 15 3.90 7.99 -8.26
N MET A 16 3.36 9.10 -8.76
CA MET A 16 2.33 9.88 -8.05
C MET A 16 1.13 9.04 -7.65
N VAL A 17 0.61 8.21 -8.57
CA VAL A 17 -0.52 7.32 -8.27
C VAL A 17 -0.16 6.34 -7.17
N GLY A 18 1.01 5.69 -7.28
CA GLY A 18 1.46 4.74 -6.27
C GLY A 18 1.68 5.37 -4.89
N TYR A 19 2.27 6.57 -4.84
CA TYR A 19 2.45 7.33 -3.60
C TYR A 19 1.12 7.74 -2.96
N ALA A 20 0.09 8.06 -3.74
CA ALA A 20 -1.23 8.37 -3.20
C ALA A 20 -1.84 7.17 -2.44
N PHE A 21 -1.76 5.97 -3.01
CA PHE A 21 -2.20 4.75 -2.34
C PHE A 21 -1.35 4.40 -1.12
N LEU A 22 -0.04 4.62 -1.19
CA LEU A 22 0.87 4.41 -0.07
C LEU A 22 0.51 5.35 1.10
N ALA A 23 0.26 6.64 0.82
CA ALA A 23 -0.18 7.61 1.81
C ALA A 23 -1.49 7.21 2.49
N LEU A 24 -2.46 6.67 1.73
CA LEU A 24 -3.71 6.12 2.30
C LEU A 24 -3.45 4.95 3.25
N GLY A 25 -2.60 4.01 2.86
CA GLY A 25 -2.24 2.90 3.73
C GLY A 25 -1.48 3.35 4.99
N LEU A 26 -0.65 4.39 4.87
CA LEU A 26 0.08 4.98 5.99
C LEU A 26 -0.87 5.67 6.97
N LEU A 27 -1.88 6.38 6.46
CA LEU A 27 -2.92 7.01 7.28
C LEU A 27 -3.69 5.96 8.09
N ASN A 28 -4.10 4.86 7.45
CA ASN A 28 -4.73 3.73 8.15
C ASN A 28 -3.79 3.12 9.20
N ALA A 29 -2.50 2.96 8.88
CA ALA A 29 -1.51 2.43 9.81
C ALA A 29 -1.36 3.31 11.07
N VAL A 30 -1.32 4.63 10.93
CA VAL A 30 -1.29 5.58 12.05
C VAL A 30 -2.56 5.48 12.89
N PHE A 31 -3.73 5.38 12.26
CA PHE A 31 -5.01 5.22 12.96
C PHE A 31 -5.01 3.99 13.89
N PHE A 32 -4.54 2.85 13.40
CA PHE A 32 -4.43 1.63 14.21
C PHE A 32 -3.39 1.69 15.33
N LEU A 33 -2.30 2.42 15.10
CA LEU A 33 -1.28 2.66 16.11
C LEU A 33 -1.86 3.46 17.28
N SER A 34 -2.70 4.46 17.00
CA SER A 34 -3.45 5.20 18.01
C SER A 34 -4.42 4.32 18.81
N LEU A 35 -5.01 3.29 18.19
CA LEU A 35 -5.85 2.28 18.87
C LEU A 35 -5.05 1.24 19.66
N SER A 36 -3.72 1.36 19.75
CA SER A 36 -2.84 0.39 20.43
C SER A 36 -2.95 -1.05 19.88
N ARG A 37 -3.37 -1.22 18.61
CA ARG A 37 -3.50 -2.52 17.92
C ARG A 37 -2.49 -2.67 16.77
N PRO A 38 -1.17 -2.63 17.03
CA PRO A 38 -0.13 -2.61 15.98
C PRO A 38 -0.01 -3.91 15.17
N ARG A 39 -0.55 -5.04 15.68
CA ARG A 39 -0.47 -6.35 15.01
C ARG A 39 -1.08 -6.37 13.60
N PHE A 40 -2.18 -5.63 13.38
CA PHE A 40 -2.83 -5.58 12.08
C PHE A 40 -2.04 -4.74 11.07
N VAL A 41 -1.45 -3.64 11.54
CA VAL A 41 -0.58 -2.77 10.75
C VAL A 41 0.65 -3.52 10.26
N LEU A 42 1.32 -4.25 11.16
CA LEU A 42 2.51 -5.04 10.83
C LEU A 42 2.24 -6.09 9.75
N ARG A 43 1.06 -6.74 9.79
CA ARG A 43 0.65 -7.69 8.74
C ARG A 43 0.40 -6.99 7.40
N ALA A 44 -0.32 -5.87 7.41
CA ALA A 44 -0.60 -5.11 6.19
C ALA A 44 0.69 -4.60 5.53
N ILE A 45 1.60 -4.01 6.32
CA ILE A 45 2.92 -3.55 5.85
C ILE A 45 3.72 -4.73 5.29
N GLY A 46 3.77 -5.86 6.00
CA GLY A 46 4.51 -7.04 5.56
C GLY A 46 4.02 -7.59 4.22
N VAL A 47 2.71 -7.72 4.04
CA VAL A 47 2.11 -8.17 2.77
C VAL A 47 2.34 -7.15 1.65
N GLY A 48 2.14 -5.86 1.92
CA GLY A 48 2.38 -4.80 0.95
C GLY A 48 3.84 -4.73 0.49
N PHE A 49 4.78 -4.89 1.42
CA PHE A 49 6.21 -4.93 1.12
C PHE A 49 6.57 -6.16 0.29
N LEU A 50 6.07 -7.34 0.65
CA LEU A 50 6.27 -8.56 -0.13
C LEU A 50 5.74 -8.41 -1.56
N VAL A 51 4.54 -7.87 -1.74
CA VAL A 51 3.97 -7.64 -3.08
C VAL A 51 4.81 -6.64 -3.86
N ASN A 52 5.25 -5.55 -3.24
CA ASN A 52 6.13 -4.56 -3.90
C ASN A 52 7.43 -5.23 -4.38
N VAL A 53 8.08 -6.02 -3.53
CA VAL A 53 9.32 -6.73 -3.88
C VAL A 53 9.07 -7.77 -4.97
N VAL A 54 8.02 -8.59 -4.86
CA VAL A 54 7.71 -9.63 -5.86
C VAL A 54 7.37 -9.01 -7.21
N VAL A 55 6.45 -8.04 -7.25
CA VAL A 55 6.02 -7.41 -8.51
C VAL A 55 7.13 -6.56 -9.10
N GLY A 56 7.85 -5.78 -8.27
CA GLY A 56 8.99 -4.98 -8.72
C GLY A 56 10.13 -5.84 -9.26
N PHE A 57 10.43 -6.96 -8.61
CA PHE A 57 11.47 -7.89 -9.06
C PHE A 57 11.07 -8.65 -10.33
N LEU A 58 9.82 -9.12 -10.43
CA LEU A 58 9.32 -9.77 -11.65
C LEU A 58 9.37 -8.81 -12.85
N LEU A 59 8.93 -7.57 -12.69
CA LEU A 59 8.94 -6.60 -13.79
C LEU A 59 10.35 -6.16 -14.20
N SER A 60 11.25 -6.00 -13.23
CA SER A 60 12.66 -5.70 -13.50
C SER A 60 13.34 -6.82 -14.29
N ARG A 61 12.92 -8.07 -14.06
CA ARG A 61 13.50 -9.24 -14.75
C ARG A 61 12.87 -9.55 -16.11
N ILE A 62 11.61 -9.21 -16.32
CA ILE A 62 10.86 -9.64 -17.52
C ILE A 62 10.80 -8.57 -18.62
N VAL A 63 10.76 -7.28 -18.27
CA VAL A 63 10.37 -6.24 -19.23
C VAL A 63 11.50 -5.23 -19.48
N VAL A 64 11.61 -4.15 -18.70
CA VAL A 64 12.63 -3.10 -18.82
C VAL A 64 12.64 -2.30 -17.49
N TYR A 65 13.78 -1.76 -17.05
CA TYR A 65 13.98 -1.04 -15.77
C TYR A 65 12.89 0.01 -15.45
N TYR A 66 12.34 0.68 -16.47
CA TYR A 66 11.35 1.75 -16.33
C TYR A 66 9.98 1.26 -15.82
N TYR A 67 9.66 -0.03 -15.95
CA TYR A 67 8.40 -0.61 -15.47
C TYR A 67 8.39 -0.87 -13.97
N SER A 68 9.52 -0.76 -13.27
CA SER A 68 9.62 -1.00 -11.82
C SER A 68 8.63 -0.16 -10.98
N VAL A 69 8.19 0.99 -11.51
CA VAL A 69 7.18 1.86 -10.90
C VAL A 69 5.84 1.16 -10.68
N PHE A 70 5.46 0.21 -11.54
CA PHE A 70 4.25 -0.59 -11.36
C PHE A 70 4.34 -1.50 -10.12
N GLY A 71 5.54 -1.88 -9.68
CA GLY A 71 5.73 -2.57 -8.40
C GLY A 71 5.31 -1.69 -7.22
N LEU A 72 5.69 -0.41 -7.23
CA LEU A 72 5.29 0.56 -6.21
C LEU A 72 3.78 0.82 -6.24
N VAL A 73 3.18 0.94 -7.43
CA VAL A 73 1.73 1.10 -7.57
C VAL A 73 0.99 -0.14 -7.07
N ALA A 74 1.38 -1.34 -7.48
CA ALA A 74 0.75 -2.59 -7.05
C ALA A 74 0.90 -2.82 -5.53
N GLY A 75 2.11 -2.63 -4.99
CA GLY A 75 2.37 -2.73 -3.56
C GLY A 75 1.59 -1.69 -2.75
N GLY A 76 1.52 -0.45 -3.23
CA GLY A 76 0.72 0.62 -2.63
C GLY A 76 -0.78 0.33 -2.63
N ILE A 77 -1.34 -0.16 -3.75
CA ILE A 77 -2.75 -0.54 -3.86
C ILE A 77 -3.07 -1.68 -2.89
N VAL A 78 -2.25 -2.74 -2.88
CA VAL A 78 -2.47 -3.87 -1.96
C VAL A 78 -2.39 -3.40 -0.51
N PHE A 79 -1.38 -2.59 -0.16
CA PHE A 79 -1.24 -2.04 1.19
C PHE A 79 -2.42 -1.15 1.59
N GLY A 80 -2.87 -0.26 0.71
CA GLY A 80 -4.01 0.61 0.92
C GLY A 80 -5.33 -0.16 1.09
N LEU A 81 -5.60 -1.12 0.20
CA LEU A 81 -6.82 -1.94 0.26
C LEU A 81 -6.84 -2.85 1.48
N LEU A 82 -5.73 -3.56 1.79
CA LEU A 82 -5.65 -4.42 2.97
C LEU A 82 -5.84 -3.62 4.24
N SER A 83 -5.15 -2.48 4.37
CA SER A 83 -5.24 -1.64 5.57
C SER A 83 -6.65 -1.07 5.75
N THR A 84 -7.31 -0.66 4.65
CA THR A 84 -8.70 -0.19 4.69
C THR A 84 -9.64 -1.32 5.10
N TRP A 85 -9.50 -2.51 4.52
CA TRP A 85 -10.33 -3.66 4.88
C TRP A 85 -10.18 -4.06 6.36
N TYR A 86 -8.93 -4.08 6.86
CA TYR A 86 -8.71 -4.29 8.30
C TYR A 86 -9.34 -3.18 9.14
N ALA A 87 -9.34 -1.93 8.69
CA ALA A 87 -9.85 -0.80 9.46
C ALA A 87 -11.35 -0.94 9.68
N TRP A 88 -12.08 -1.28 8.61
CA TRP A 88 -13.51 -1.59 8.68
C TRP A 88 -13.79 -2.74 9.63
N ARG A 89 -13.00 -3.82 9.58
CA ARG A 89 -13.19 -4.98 10.47
C ARG A 89 -12.95 -4.66 11.94
N VAL A 90 -11.97 -3.81 12.25
CA VAL A 90 -11.69 -3.42 13.64
C VAL A 90 -12.76 -2.47 14.19
N MET A 91 -13.34 -1.60 13.35
CA MET A 91 -14.49 -0.78 13.77
C MET A 91 -15.70 -1.65 14.11
N ASP A 92 -16.02 -2.64 13.29
CA ASP A 92 -17.14 -3.56 13.51
C ASP A 92 -16.99 -4.37 14.82
N GLU A 93 -15.76 -4.77 15.16
CA GLU A 93 -15.48 -5.50 16.39
C GLU A 93 -15.49 -4.60 17.65
N LEU A 94 -15.16 -3.31 17.51
CA LEU A 94 -15.36 -2.32 18.57
C LEU A 94 -16.84 -2.08 18.85
N ASP A 95 -17.66 -1.97 17.80
CA ASP A 95 -19.11 -1.81 17.93
C ASP A 95 -19.77 -3.05 18.54
N TYR A 96 -19.29 -4.26 18.23
CA TYR A 96 -19.78 -5.50 18.85
C TYR A 96 -19.55 -5.52 20.37
N TYR A 97 -18.37 -5.11 20.84
CA TYR A 97 -18.08 -5.03 22.28
C TYR A 97 -18.89 -3.93 22.97
N TYR A 98 -19.10 -2.79 22.30
CA TYR A 98 -19.97 -1.72 22.81
C TYR A 98 -21.43 -2.21 22.90
N TYR A 99 -21.94 -2.88 21.88
CA TYR A 99 -23.30 -3.40 21.81
C TYR A 99 -23.59 -4.46 22.87
N SER A 100 -22.62 -5.32 23.21
CA SER A 100 -22.78 -6.37 24.23
C SER A 100 -22.87 -5.86 25.68
N SER A 101 -22.70 -4.56 25.90
CA SER A 101 -22.78 -3.93 27.23
C SER A 101 -24.15 -3.33 27.56
N TYR A 102 -25.12 -3.43 26.65
CA TYR A 102 -26.52 -3.00 26.82
C TYR A 102 -27.47 -4.20 26.76
#